data_AF-A0A6P2DCS0-F1
#
_entry.id   AF-A0A6P2DCS0-F1
#
_cell.length_a   1.000
_cell.length_b   1.000
_cell.length_c   1.000
_cell.angle_alpha   90.00
_cell.angle_beta   90.00
_cell.angle_gamma   90.00
#
_symmetry.space_group_name_H-M   'P 1'
#
loop_
_entity.id
_entity.type
_entity.pdbx_description
1 polymer ?
#
loop_
_entity_poly.entity_id
_entity_poly.type
_entity_poly.pdbx_seq_one_letter_code
_entity_poly.pdbx_strand_id
1 'polypeptide(L)'
;MNAPDWLAARSGTLKPGVRPETTFVILEAQPLYKLEVRPAVGKFACSVSNTLNGKRLDDPAVTYPTADAALTGGLDQLRAKLGW
;
A
#
# COMPACT_ATOMS: atom_id res chain seq x y z
N MET A 1 10.44 7.94 3.49
CA MET A 1 9.61 6.78 3.86
C MET A 1 10.49 5.55 3.75
N ASN A 2 10.71 4.83 4.86
CA ASN A 2 11.42 3.55 4.80
C ASN A 2 10.43 2.45 4.41
N ALA A 3 10.90 1.53 3.56
CA ALA A 3 10.21 0.27 3.37
C ALA A 3 10.20 -0.51 4.69
N PRO A 4 9.10 -1.18 5.05
CA PRO A 4 9.08 -2.05 6.22
C PRO A 4 10.05 -3.22 6.04
N ASP A 5 10.58 -3.76 7.15
CA ASP A 5 11.67 -4.75 7.13
C ASP A 5 11.32 -6.01 6.31
N TRP A 6 10.06 -6.46 6.38
CA TRP A 6 9.58 -7.61 5.61
C TRP A 6 9.61 -7.38 4.10
N LEU A 7 9.46 -6.13 3.66
CA LEU A 7 9.53 -5.73 2.26
C LEU A 7 10.99 -5.64 1.83
N ALA A 8 11.83 -5.01 2.66
CA ALA A 8 13.27 -4.93 2.43
C ALA A 8 13.94 -6.32 2.36
N ALA A 9 13.52 -7.26 3.21
CA ALA A 9 13.98 -8.65 3.21
C ALA A 9 13.72 -9.40 1.88
N ARG A 10 12.80 -8.89 1.05
CA ARG A 10 12.44 -9.44 -0.26
C ARG A 10 12.92 -8.55 -1.40
N SER A 11 13.93 -7.71 -1.14
CA SER A 11 14.43 -6.71 -2.09
C SER A 11 13.35 -5.77 -2.61
N GLY A 12 12.30 -5.56 -1.81
CA GLY A 12 11.20 -4.66 -2.10
C GLY A 12 11.48 -3.25 -1.61
N THR A 13 10.98 -2.26 -2.33
CA THR A 13 11.09 -0.84 -1.96
C THR A 13 9.75 -0.13 -2.13
N LEU A 14 9.58 0.98 -1.40
CA LEU A 14 8.44 1.87 -1.57
C LEU A 14 8.86 3.06 -2.42
N LYS A 15 8.10 3.33 -3.48
CA LYS A 15 8.32 4.48 -4.35
C LYS A 15 7.08 5.36 -4.38
N PRO A 16 7.16 6.64 -3.97
CA PRO A 16 6.03 7.55 -4.11
C PRO A 16 5.70 7.73 -5.59
N GLY A 17 4.41 7.83 -5.90
CA GLY A 17 3.91 8.12 -7.23
C GLY A 17 3.94 9.61 -7.56
N VAL A 18 3.43 9.96 -8.76
CA VAL A 18 3.24 11.37 -9.17
C VAL A 18 2.26 12.09 -8.24
N ARG A 19 1.30 11.34 -7.69
CA ARG A 19 0.33 11.79 -6.71
C ARG A 19 0.88 11.58 -5.30
N PRO A 20 0.85 12.58 -4.40
CA PRO A 20 1.32 12.43 -3.03
C PRO A 20 0.54 11.35 -2.26
N GLU A 21 -0.71 11.10 -2.66
CA GLU A 21 -1.56 10.06 -2.09
C GLU A 21 -1.26 8.64 -2.60
N THR A 22 -0.40 8.48 -3.62
CA THR A 22 -0.09 7.20 -4.23
C THR A 22 1.33 6.74 -3.89
N THR A 23 1.47 5.51 -3.45
CA THR A 23 2.74 4.84 -3.21
C THR A 23 2.76 3.51 -3.95
N PHE A 24 3.82 3.24 -4.68
CA PHE A 24 4.05 1.98 -5.36
C PHE A 24 4.96 1.08 -4.54
N VAL A 25 4.61 -0.20 -4.46
CA VAL A 25 5.47 -1.25 -3.94
C VAL A 25 6.22 -1.82 -5.13
N ILE A 26 7.52 -1.56 -5.15
CA ILE A 26 8.44 -2.13 -6.11
C ILE A 26 8.94 -3.45 -5.53
N LEU A 27 8.75 -4.54 -6.24
CA LEU A 27 9.28 -5.87 -5.92
C LEU A 27 9.93 -6.40 -7.19
N GLU A 28 11.10 -7.03 -7.05
CA GLU A 28 11.87 -7.53 -8.21
C GLU A 28 12.09 -6.45 -9.30
N ALA A 29 12.35 -5.21 -8.87
CA ALA A 29 12.48 -4.01 -9.72
C ALA A 29 11.23 -3.62 -10.53
N GLN A 30 10.06 -4.22 -10.27
CA GLN A 30 8.80 -3.89 -10.92
C GLN A 30 7.76 -3.32 -9.93
N PRO A 31 6.98 -2.30 -10.33
CA PRO A 31 5.88 -1.81 -9.50
C PRO A 31 4.73 -2.81 -9.53
N LEU A 32 4.69 -3.76 -8.59
CA LEU A 32 3.69 -4.84 -8.55
C LEU A 32 2.40 -4.43 -7.83
N TYR A 33 2.50 -3.52 -6.86
CA TYR A 33 1.36 -3.07 -6.09
C TYR A 33 1.32 -1.55 -6.02
N LYS A 34 0.10 -1.02 -5.99
CA LYS A 34 -0.19 0.40 -5.80
C LYS A 34 -1.03 0.55 -4.55
N LEU A 35 -0.54 1.35 -3.61
CA LEU A 35 -1.25 1.84 -2.45
C LEU A 35 -1.71 3.26 -2.72
N GLU A 36 -2.99 3.53 -2.49
CA GLU A 36 -3.59 4.83 -2.71
C GLU A 36 -4.37 5.24 -1.47
N VAL A 37 -3.86 6.24 -0.76
CA VAL A 37 -4.46 6.76 0.47
C VAL A 37 -5.52 7.79 0.10
N ARG A 38 -6.79 7.51 0.38
CA ARG A 38 -7.89 8.42 0.06
C ARG A 38 -8.62 8.88 1.30
N PRO A 39 -9.05 10.14 1.39
CA PRO A 39 -9.93 10.58 2.46
C PRO A 39 -11.30 9.89 2.35
N ALA A 40 -11.81 9.38 3.47
CA ALA A 40 -13.09 8.69 3.60
C ALA A 40 -13.83 9.23 4.83
N VAL A 41 -14.72 10.21 4.62
CA VAL A 41 -15.64 10.80 5.63
C VAL A 41 -14.95 11.12 6.97
N GLY A 42 -13.97 12.02 6.94
CA GLY A 42 -13.21 12.44 8.14
C GLY A 42 -12.15 11.44 8.61
N LYS A 43 -11.99 10.31 7.92
CA LYS A 43 -10.92 9.32 8.08
C LYS A 43 -10.14 9.17 6.77
N PHE A 44 -9.21 8.23 6.73
CA PHE A 44 -8.44 7.85 5.56
C PHE A 44 -8.64 6.36 5.26
N ALA A 45 -8.76 5.98 4.01
CA ALA A 45 -8.76 4.60 3.55
C ALA A 45 -7.51 4.35 2.70
N CYS A 46 -7.00 3.13 2.67
CA CYS A 46 -5.91 2.76 1.78
C CYS A 46 -6.39 1.72 0.78
N SER A 47 -6.39 2.09 -0.49
CA SER A 47 -6.69 1.17 -1.59
C SER A 47 -5.41 0.48 -2.03
N VAL A 48 -5.37 -0.84 -1.97
CA VAL A 48 -4.23 -1.66 -2.35
C VAL A 48 -4.63 -2.44 -3.59
N SER A 49 -4.05 -2.12 -4.73
CA SER A 49 -4.34 -2.78 -6.00
C SER A 49 -3.07 -3.36 -6.59
N ASN A 50 -3.17 -4.57 -7.15
CA ASN A 50 -2.12 -5.13 -7.98
C ASN A 50 -2.11 -4.44 -9.34
N THR A 51 -0.94 -4.02 -9.80
CA THR A 51 -0.76 -3.26 -11.06
C THR A 51 -0.79 -4.16 -12.30
N LEU A 52 -0.51 -5.46 -12.16
CA LEU A 52 -0.48 -6.42 -13.26
C LEU A 52 -1.89 -6.81 -13.71
N ASN A 53 -2.80 -7.00 -12.76
CA ASN A 53 -4.16 -7.48 -13.04
C ASN A 53 -5.27 -6.54 -12.54
N GLY A 54 -4.93 -5.42 -11.90
CA GLY A 54 -5.90 -4.47 -11.34
C GLY A 54 -6.67 -4.99 -10.12
N LYS A 55 -6.38 -6.19 -9.61
CA LYS A 55 -7.12 -6.80 -8.50
C LYS A 55 -6.87 -6.02 -7.21
N ARG A 56 -7.95 -5.66 -6.52
CA ARG A 56 -7.89 -5.07 -5.19
C ARG A 56 -7.59 -6.13 -4.14
N LEU A 57 -6.62 -5.83 -3.30
CA LEU A 57 -6.13 -6.63 -2.19
C LEU A 57 -6.46 -5.98 -0.85
N ASP A 58 -6.87 -4.70 -0.87
CA ASP A 58 -7.38 -4.01 0.31
C ASP A 58 -8.78 -4.48 0.71
N ASP A 59 -9.06 -4.28 1.99
CA ASP A 59 -10.38 -4.30 2.56
C ASP A 59 -11.00 -2.88 2.50
N PRO A 60 -12.07 -2.67 1.72
CA PRO A 60 -12.70 -1.36 1.55
C PRO A 60 -13.42 -0.87 2.81
N ALA A 61 -13.66 -1.72 3.81
CA ALA A 61 -14.30 -1.34 5.06
C ALA A 61 -13.33 -0.71 6.08
N VAL A 62 -12.02 -0.91 5.89
CA VAL A 62 -11.02 -0.44 6.85
C VAL A 62 -10.71 1.03 6.63
N THR A 63 -10.84 1.80 7.70
CA THR A 63 -10.53 3.23 7.73
C THR A 63 -9.59 3.54 8.89
N TYR A 64 -8.77 4.58 8.70
CA TYR A 64 -7.67 4.96 9.56
C TYR A 64 -7.80 6.45 9.95
N PRO A 65 -7.30 6.83 11.13
CA PRO A 65 -7.43 8.22 11.60
C PRO A 65 -6.51 9.19 10.84
N THR A 66 -5.41 8.73 10.25
CA THR A 66 -4.43 9.57 9.54
C THR A 66 -3.99 8.94 8.22
N ALA A 67 -3.47 9.75 7.30
CA ALA A 67 -2.95 9.27 6.02
C ALA A 67 -1.77 8.29 6.20
N ASP A 68 -0.90 8.54 7.18
CA ASP A 68 0.25 7.69 7.48
C ASP A 68 -0.18 6.33 8.06
N ALA A 69 -1.17 6.34 8.96
CA ALA A 69 -1.79 5.12 9.46
C ALA A 69 -2.49 4.33 8.34
N ALA A 70 -3.10 5.02 7.38
CA ALA A 70 -3.69 4.37 6.21
C ALA A 70 -2.64 3.70 5.33
N LEU A 71 -1.53 4.37 5.05
CA LEU A 71 -0.44 3.77 4.29
C LEU A 71 0.12 2.53 4.99
N THR A 72 0.42 2.65 6.28
CA THR A 72 0.95 1.55 7.10
C THR A 72 -0.02 0.38 7.18
N GLY A 73 -1.30 0.64 7.41
CA GLY A 73 -2.31 -0.40 7.45
C GLY A 73 -2.59 -1.03 6.08
N GLY A 74 -2.50 -0.27 5.00
CA GLY A 74 -2.55 -0.82 3.63
C GLY A 74 -1.37 -1.76 3.34
N LEU A 75 -0.17 -1.42 3.81
CA LEU A 75 1.00 -2.29 3.73
C LEU A 75 0.83 -3.58 4.55
N ASP A 76 0.22 -3.47 5.73
CA ASP A 76 -0.10 -4.63 6.58
C ASP A 76 -1.14 -5.55 5.92
N GLN A 77 -2.20 -4.99 5.34
CA GLN A 77 -3.17 -5.75 4.57
C GLN A 77 -2.55 -6.44 3.36
N LEU A 78 -1.68 -5.74 2.62
CA LEU A 78 -0.93 -6.33 1.51
C LEU A 78 -0.11 -7.52 2.00
N ARG A 79 0.67 -7.32 3.07
CA ARG A 79 1.49 -8.36 3.69
C ARG A 79 0.64 -9.59 4.08
N ALA A 80 -0.48 -9.37 4.77
CA ALA A 80 -1.40 -10.43 5.17
C ALA A 80 -1.98 -11.19 3.96
N LYS A 81 -2.32 -10.49 2.86
CA LYS A 81 -2.82 -11.12 1.62
C LYS A 81 -1.75 -11.91 0.87
N LEU A 82 -0.49 -11.50 0.96
CA LEU A 82 0.64 -12.21 0.38
C LEU A 82 1.12 -13.38 1.26
N GLY A 83 0.65 -13.46 2.52
CA GLY A 83 1.04 -14.49 3.48
C GLY A 83 2.46 -14.30 4.02
N TRP A 84 2.90 -13.05 4.18
CA TRP A 84 4.26 -12.68 4.58
C TRP A 84 4.36 -12.20 6.04
#